data_AF-A0A7L1RY45-F1
#
_entry.id   AF-A0A7L1RY45-F1
#
_cell.length_a   1.000
_cell.length_b   1.000
_cell.length_c   1.000
_cell.angle_alpha   90.00
_cell.angle_beta   90.00
_cell.angle_gamma   90.00
#
_symmetry.space_group_name_H-M   'P 1'
#
loop_
_entity.id
_entity.type
_entity.pdbx_description
1 polymer ?
#
loop_
_entity_poly.entity_id
_entity_poly.type
_entity_poly.pdbx_seq_one_letter_code
_entity_poly.pdbx_strand_id
1 'polypeptide(L)'
;DPDSGDNGLLLYSLVSGQTNEFDINERTGQIFTVSVAGKAGTFNLKVQAADQGTRRLTAQTTVSVTVDSSSSSNIVMLVLNQKINVVERNSDKVQRVLEDKLGWNIYVVNIYSKEFERKARSSTNETQVYIIAFDEAHQEVPAEDIKRKLREQKADIELGLEEVFSASVSAAVGEAPAAPASPASPELVAAIVLGVLLAATLIAFLAYVLLHRKRKRKYGKQDLIKKVEIMEGIDNPWATDKDGSLQSLEKPEHMNN
;
A
#
# COMPACT_ATOMS: atom_id res chain seq x y z
N ASP A 1 26.10 -2.93 34.73
CA ASP A 1 27.37 -3.10 35.46
C ASP A 1 28.00 -1.72 35.59
N PRO A 2 28.41 -1.22 36.78
CA PRO A 2 29.00 0.10 36.92
C PRO A 2 30.51 0.11 36.63
N ASP A 3 31.04 -0.93 35.99
CA ASP A 3 32.44 -0.99 35.59
C ASP A 3 32.68 -0.23 34.27
N SER A 4 33.72 0.62 34.27
CA SER A 4 34.19 1.35 33.08
C SER A 4 35.34 0.59 32.40
N GLY A 5 35.47 0.68 31.08
CA GLY A 5 36.51 -0.03 30.32
C GLY A 5 36.07 -1.42 29.84
N ASP A 6 37.01 -2.34 29.60
CA ASP A 6 36.71 -3.68 29.06
C ASP A 6 35.78 -4.51 29.96
N ASN A 7 35.76 -4.24 31.27
CA ASN A 7 34.83 -4.86 32.22
C ASN A 7 33.38 -4.37 32.06
N GLY A 8 33.16 -3.24 31.37
CA GLY A 8 31.82 -2.75 31.02
C GLY A 8 31.25 -3.37 29.74
N LEU A 9 32.05 -4.10 28.98
CA LEU A 9 31.65 -4.76 27.73
C LEU A 9 31.17 -6.19 28.01
N LEU A 10 29.85 -6.38 28.02
CA LEU A 10 29.23 -7.69 28.18
C LEU A 10 29.07 -8.39 26.83
N LEU A 11 29.36 -9.69 26.81
CA LEU A 11 29.03 -10.60 25.72
C LEU A 11 27.85 -11.50 26.13
N TYR A 12 26.84 -11.53 25.28
CA TYR A 12 25.62 -12.33 25.47
C TYR A 12 25.69 -13.62 24.67
N SER A 13 25.17 -14.71 25.23
CA SER A 13 25.10 -16.01 24.55
C SER A 13 23.92 -16.84 25.05
N LEU A 14 23.39 -17.70 24.18
CA LEU A 14 22.50 -18.78 24.60
C LEU A 14 23.36 -19.94 25.11
N VAL A 15 23.00 -20.51 26.25
CA VAL A 15 23.72 -21.67 26.79
C VAL A 15 23.54 -22.84 25.83
N SER A 16 24.66 -23.47 25.44
CA SER A 16 24.71 -24.56 24.46
C SER A 16 23.69 -25.67 24.72
N GLY A 17 23.06 -26.18 23.65
CA GLY A 17 22.17 -27.34 23.69
C GLY A 17 20.69 -27.06 23.97
N GLN A 18 20.27 -25.80 23.98
CA GLN A 18 18.88 -25.41 24.31
C GLN A 18 17.93 -25.53 23.10
N THR A 19 18.22 -24.90 21.96
CA THR A 19 17.34 -24.90 20.77
C THR A 19 18.12 -24.44 19.52
N ASN A 20 17.71 -24.84 18.31
CA ASN A 20 18.15 -24.24 17.03
C ASN A 20 17.16 -23.20 16.50
N GLU A 21 16.07 -22.99 17.23
CA GLU A 21 14.94 -22.14 16.88
C GLU A 21 15.22 -20.65 17.10
N PHE A 22 16.17 -20.33 17.99
CA PHE A 22 16.52 -18.96 18.42
C PHE A 22 18.03 -18.75 18.47
N ASP A 23 18.44 -17.51 18.30
CA ASP A 23 19.82 -17.06 18.45
C ASP A 23 19.86 -15.66 19.09
N ILE A 24 21.04 -15.22 19.54
CA ILE A 24 21.22 -13.97 20.28
C ILE A 24 22.39 -13.17 19.74
N ASN A 25 22.20 -11.86 19.58
CA ASN A 25 23.29 -10.97 19.21
C ASN A 25 24.25 -10.80 20.40
N GLU A 26 25.50 -11.20 20.21
CA GLU A 26 26.52 -11.22 21.26
C GLU A 26 26.78 -9.86 21.92
N ARG A 27 26.52 -8.74 21.22
CA ARG A 27 26.82 -7.38 21.71
C ARG A 27 25.61 -6.66 22.30
N THR A 28 24.43 -6.90 21.72
CA THR A 28 23.21 -6.18 22.12
C THR A 28 22.32 -7.01 23.06
N GLY A 29 22.53 -8.33 23.12
CA GLY A 29 21.64 -9.25 23.84
C GLY A 29 20.28 -9.45 23.17
N GLN A 30 20.09 -8.92 21.96
CA GLN A 30 18.84 -9.09 21.21
C GLN A 30 18.68 -10.55 20.79
N ILE A 31 17.61 -11.20 21.25
CA ILE A 31 17.21 -12.55 20.84
C ILE A 31 16.38 -12.43 19.56
N PHE A 32 16.67 -13.27 18.57
CA PHE A 32 15.93 -13.35 17.33
C PHE A 32 15.58 -14.79 16.98
N THR A 33 14.50 -14.95 16.24
CA THR A 33 14.05 -16.24 15.72
C THR A 33 14.91 -16.65 14.53
N VAL A 34 15.38 -17.90 14.53
CA VAL A 34 16.09 -18.52 13.41
C VAL A 34 15.11 -19.32 12.57
N SER A 35 14.36 -20.23 13.19
CA SER A 35 13.34 -21.03 12.52
C SER A 35 12.35 -21.60 13.53
N VAL A 36 11.15 -21.02 13.57
CA VAL A 36 10.02 -21.49 14.40
C VAL A 36 8.83 -21.94 13.56
N ALA A 37 9.01 -22.12 12.24
CA ALA A 37 7.94 -22.55 11.34
C ALA A 37 7.36 -23.91 11.78
N GLY A 38 6.04 -23.96 11.98
CA GLY A 38 5.35 -25.16 12.44
C GLY A 38 5.61 -25.54 13.91
N LYS A 39 6.24 -24.65 14.69
CA LYS A 39 6.43 -24.82 16.14
C LYS A 39 5.34 -24.04 16.89
N ALA A 40 4.91 -24.59 18.01
CA ALA A 40 4.05 -23.91 18.97
C ALA A 40 4.42 -24.34 20.40
N GLY A 41 4.20 -23.47 21.37
CA GLY A 41 4.50 -23.70 22.79
C GLY A 41 5.58 -22.79 23.35
N THR A 42 5.96 -23.05 24.61
CA THR A 42 6.89 -22.21 25.37
C THR A 42 8.30 -22.80 25.38
N PHE A 43 9.27 -21.99 24.98
CA PHE A 43 10.70 -22.29 24.95
C PHE A 43 11.40 -21.51 26.05
N ASN A 44 12.03 -22.22 27.00
CA ASN A 44 12.81 -21.58 28.05
C ASN A 44 14.27 -21.49 27.61
N LEU A 45 14.71 -20.27 27.26
CA LEU A 45 16.06 -19.96 26.81
C LEU A 45 16.92 -19.54 28.00
N LYS A 46 17.96 -20.31 28.31
CA LYS A 46 18.97 -19.89 29.28
C LYS A 46 19.97 -18.95 28.61
N VAL A 47 19.94 -17.68 29.02
CA VAL A 47 20.79 -16.61 28.49
C VAL A 47 21.93 -16.35 29.48
N GLN A 48 23.15 -16.23 28.96
CA GLN A 48 24.35 -15.90 29.72
C GLN A 48 24.89 -14.54 29.28
N ALA A 49 25.28 -13.71 30.24
CA ALA A 49 26.12 -12.53 30.04
C ALA A 49 27.50 -12.80 30.67
N ALA A 50 28.57 -12.46 29.95
CA ALA A 50 29.95 -12.61 30.40
C ALA A 50 30.70 -11.29 30.22
N ASP A 51 31.47 -10.87 31.23
CA ASP A 51 32.42 -9.77 31.07
C ASP A 51 33.64 -10.19 30.22
N GLN A 52 34.47 -9.22 29.85
CA GLN A 52 35.71 -9.46 29.12
C GLN A 52 36.97 -9.40 30.00
N GLY A 53 36.81 -9.55 31.32
CA GLY A 53 37.93 -9.56 32.25
C GLY A 53 38.85 -10.76 32.05
N THR A 54 40.11 -10.65 32.50
CA THR A 54 41.09 -11.75 32.48
C THR A 54 40.60 -12.97 33.26
N ARG A 55 39.77 -12.75 34.29
CA ARG A 55 38.97 -13.77 34.96
C ARG A 55 37.50 -13.48 34.66
N ARG A 56 36.97 -14.12 33.62
CA ARG A 56 35.60 -13.86 33.17
C ARG A 56 34.59 -14.18 34.25
N LEU A 57 33.78 -13.19 34.66
CA LEU A 57 32.58 -13.44 35.46
C LEU A 57 31.39 -13.64 34.53
N THR A 58 30.46 -14.50 34.94
CA THR A 58 29.26 -14.82 34.16
C THR A 58 28.01 -14.76 35.03
N ALA A 59 26.94 -14.20 34.49
CA ALA A 59 25.60 -14.27 35.06
C ALA A 59 24.65 -14.96 34.07
N GLN A 60 23.67 -15.71 34.59
CA GLN A 60 22.69 -16.42 33.77
C GLN A 60 21.27 -16.06 34.20
N THR A 61 20.36 -16.01 33.23
CA THR A 61 18.91 -15.85 33.44
C THR A 61 18.14 -16.77 32.51
N THR A 62 16.85 -16.96 32.77
CA THR A 62 15.94 -17.72 31.90
C THR A 62 14.95 -16.77 31.25
N VAL A 63 14.89 -16.80 29.92
CA VAL A 63 13.91 -16.07 29.11
C VAL A 63 12.88 -17.07 28.58
N SER A 64 11.61 -16.84 28.89
CA SER A 64 10.51 -17.67 28.39
C SER A 64 9.97 -17.06 27.09
N VAL A 65 10.04 -17.82 25.99
CA VAL A 65 9.55 -17.42 24.67
C VAL A 65 8.38 -18.30 24.29
N THR A 66 7.18 -17.74 24.19
CA THR A 66 6.01 -18.45 23.70
C THR A 66 5.85 -18.22 22.20
N VAL A 67 5.88 -19.30 21.43
CA VAL A 67 5.54 -19.30 20.01
C VAL A 67 4.10 -19.76 19.89
N ASP A 68 3.25 -18.89 19.36
CA ASP A 68 1.88 -19.25 19.01
C ASP A 68 1.76 -19.40 17.49
N SER A 69 0.83 -20.26 17.06
CA SER A 69 0.39 -20.37 15.67
C SER A 69 -0.48 -19.19 15.22
N SER A 70 -0.52 -18.12 16.01
CA SER A 70 -1.44 -16.99 15.83
C SER A 70 -1.30 -16.36 14.46
N SER A 71 -2.45 -15.98 13.92
CA SER A 71 -2.51 -15.29 12.64
C SER A 71 -2.09 -13.84 12.85
N SER A 72 -1.23 -13.30 11.97
CA SER A 72 -0.92 -11.87 12.00
C SER A 72 -2.17 -10.97 11.81
N SER A 73 -3.32 -11.55 11.43
CA SER A 73 -4.59 -10.85 11.23
C SER A 73 -5.24 -10.31 12.50
N ASN A 74 -4.97 -10.86 13.69
CA ASN A 74 -5.56 -10.30 14.92
C ASN A 74 -4.67 -9.31 15.66
N ILE A 75 -3.48 -9.00 15.12
CA ILE A 75 -2.61 -7.97 15.68
C ILE A 75 -3.27 -6.59 15.47
N VAL A 76 -3.40 -5.83 16.56
CA VAL A 76 -3.99 -4.49 16.56
C VAL A 76 -2.91 -3.44 16.79
N MET A 77 -2.95 -2.36 16.01
CA MET A 77 -2.07 -1.21 16.18
C MET A 77 -2.73 -0.19 17.12
N LEU A 78 -2.07 0.11 18.24
CA LEU A 78 -2.41 1.20 19.15
C LEU A 78 -1.43 2.36 18.95
N VAL A 79 -1.94 3.55 18.64
CA VAL A 79 -1.14 4.75 18.44
C VAL A 79 -1.21 5.61 19.70
N LEU A 80 -0.06 5.85 20.31
CA LEU A 80 0.11 6.69 21.50
C LEU A 80 0.84 7.96 21.13
N ASN A 81 0.37 9.11 21.63
CA ASN A 81 1.02 10.42 21.46
C ASN A 81 2.29 10.60 22.34
N GLN A 82 3.08 9.55 22.50
CA GLN A 82 4.29 9.52 23.33
C GLN A 82 5.51 9.17 22.49
N LYS A 83 6.70 9.55 22.96
CA LYS A 83 7.97 9.19 22.32
C LYS A 83 8.28 7.71 22.53
N ILE A 84 8.87 7.06 21.51
CA ILE A 84 9.12 5.61 21.52
C ILE A 84 9.94 5.17 22.73
N ASN A 85 11.00 5.91 23.07
CA ASN A 85 11.86 5.59 24.22
C ASN A 85 11.14 5.68 25.56
N VAL A 86 10.07 6.48 25.67
CA VAL A 86 9.24 6.59 26.87
C VAL A 86 8.26 5.42 26.95
N VAL A 87 7.66 5.05 25.81
CA VAL A 87 6.74 3.91 25.69
C VAL A 87 7.48 2.60 25.94
N GLU A 88 8.64 2.37 25.32
CA GLU A 88 9.44 1.16 25.51
C GLU A 88 9.86 0.97 26.97
N ARG A 89 10.30 2.03 27.65
CA ARG A 89 10.73 1.99 29.06
C ARG A 89 9.59 1.67 30.04
N ASN A 90 8.35 1.94 29.66
CA ASN A 90 7.17 1.67 30.50
C ASN A 90 6.27 0.61 29.86
N SER A 91 6.78 -0.19 28.92
CA SER A 91 6.00 -1.15 28.15
C SER A 91 5.29 -2.19 29.02
N ASP A 92 5.91 -2.62 30.12
CA ASP A 92 5.33 -3.50 31.12
C ASP A 92 4.12 -2.85 31.83
N LYS A 93 4.21 -1.55 32.15
CA LYS A 93 3.10 -0.81 32.76
C LYS A 93 1.98 -0.54 31.76
N VAL A 94 2.33 -0.21 30.51
CA VAL A 94 1.35 -0.05 29.42
C VAL A 94 0.59 -1.35 29.23
N GLN A 95 1.29 -2.48 29.19
CA GLN A 95 0.68 -3.81 29.10
C GLN A 95 -0.31 -4.04 30.25
N ARG A 96 0.09 -3.78 31.51
CA ARG A 96 -0.80 -3.94 32.67
C ARG A 96 -2.05 -3.08 32.62
N VAL A 97 -1.92 -1.82 32.18
CA VAL A 97 -3.09 -0.94 32.02
C VAL A 97 -4.05 -1.51 30.98
N LEU A 98 -3.52 -2.00 29.84
CA LEU A 98 -4.35 -2.62 28.82
C LEU A 98 -4.98 -3.93 29.32
N GLU A 99 -4.26 -4.77 30.06
CA GLU A 99 -4.81 -5.99 30.67
C GLU A 99 -5.94 -5.68 31.64
N ASP A 100 -5.76 -4.69 32.52
CA ASP A 100 -6.78 -4.24 33.49
C ASP A 100 -8.04 -3.71 32.79
N LYS A 101 -7.89 -2.81 31.81
CA LYS A 101 -9.04 -2.20 31.13
C LYS A 101 -9.71 -3.12 30.11
N LEU A 102 -8.95 -4.00 29.46
CA LEU A 102 -9.48 -4.91 28.45
C LEU A 102 -9.87 -6.27 29.02
N GLY A 103 -9.48 -6.63 30.24
CA GLY A 103 -9.82 -7.92 30.86
C GLY A 103 -9.33 -9.13 30.05
N TRP A 104 -8.23 -8.97 29.32
CA TRP A 104 -7.59 -10.01 28.50
C TRP A 104 -6.09 -10.01 28.78
N ASN A 105 -5.44 -11.13 28.51
CA ASN A 105 -3.99 -11.22 28.51
C ASN A 105 -3.46 -10.49 27.27
N ILE A 106 -2.68 -9.42 27.44
CA ILE A 106 -2.18 -8.60 26.34
C ILE A 106 -0.69 -8.87 26.14
N TYR A 107 -0.30 -9.14 24.89
CA TYR A 107 1.11 -9.21 24.52
C TYR A 107 1.46 -8.08 23.58
N VAL A 108 2.51 -7.33 23.93
CA VAL A 108 3.11 -6.33 23.04
C VAL A 108 4.03 -7.06 22.06
N VAL A 109 3.64 -7.07 20.80
CA VAL A 109 4.36 -7.74 19.71
C VAL A 109 5.53 -6.88 19.21
N ASN A 110 5.28 -5.59 18.98
CA ASN A 110 6.28 -4.64 18.50
C ASN A 110 5.95 -3.22 18.93
N ILE A 111 6.98 -2.37 19.03
CA ILE A 111 6.86 -0.93 19.27
C ILE A 111 7.66 -0.21 18.17
N TYR A 112 7.00 0.68 17.43
CA TYR A 112 7.62 1.47 16.36
C TYR A 112 7.32 2.96 16.52
N SER A 113 8.27 3.81 16.16
CA SER A 113 8.00 5.24 15.97
C SER A 113 7.31 5.43 14.62
N LYS A 114 6.44 6.44 14.47
CA LYS A 114 5.74 6.74 13.21
C LYS A 114 6.67 7.33 12.11
N GLU A 115 7.97 7.08 12.15
CA GLU A 115 8.92 7.54 11.13
C GLU A 115 9.38 6.33 10.30
N PHE A 116 8.72 6.10 9.17
CA PHE A 116 8.97 4.95 8.28
C PHE A 116 10.26 5.09 7.46
N GLU A 117 11.15 6.04 7.75
CA GLU A 117 12.35 6.26 6.95
C GLU A 117 13.63 6.21 7.78
N ARG A 118 14.61 5.46 7.26
CA ARG A 118 15.99 5.29 7.74
C ARG A 118 16.79 6.59 7.63
N LYS A 119 16.31 7.69 8.21
CA LYS A 119 17.07 8.92 8.43
C LYS A 119 16.82 9.37 9.86
N ALA A 120 17.75 8.99 10.71
CA ALA A 120 17.84 9.45 12.09
C ALA A 120 17.58 10.97 12.19
N ARG A 121 16.58 11.35 13.00
CA ARG A 121 16.49 12.54 13.88
C ARG A 121 15.08 13.17 14.04
N SER A 122 13.98 12.46 13.83
CA SER A 122 12.67 12.99 14.26
C SER A 122 11.77 11.93 14.89
N SER A 123 12.00 11.64 16.19
CA SER A 123 10.93 11.05 16.99
C SER A 123 9.79 12.06 16.99
N THR A 124 8.78 11.82 16.15
CA THR A 124 7.46 12.37 16.37
C THR A 124 7.04 11.97 17.79
N ASN A 125 6.19 12.77 18.42
CA ASN A 125 5.57 12.37 19.68
C ASN A 125 4.48 11.31 19.40
N GLU A 126 4.71 10.36 18.50
CA GLU A 126 3.75 9.32 18.15
C GLU A 126 4.44 7.96 18.02
N THR A 127 3.97 7.00 18.81
CA THR A 127 4.47 5.63 18.86
C THR A 127 3.33 4.66 18.53
N GLN A 128 3.62 3.69 17.67
CA GLN A 128 2.74 2.58 17.32
C GLN A 128 3.13 1.36 18.17
N VAL A 129 2.18 0.86 18.96
CA VAL A 129 2.31 -0.36 19.77
C VAL A 129 1.44 -1.42 19.14
N TYR A 130 2.05 -2.50 18.64
CA TYR A 130 1.36 -3.63 18.06
C TYR A 130 1.07 -4.63 19.16
N ILE A 131 -0.20 -4.94 19.37
CA ILE A 131 -0.67 -5.81 20.44
C ILE A 131 -1.49 -6.98 19.91
N ILE A 132 -1.49 -8.07 20.64
CA ILE A 132 -2.40 -9.21 20.48
C ILE A 132 -3.00 -9.54 21.84
N ALA A 133 -4.22 -10.05 21.87
CA ALA A 133 -4.92 -10.38 23.11
C ALA A 133 -5.35 -11.85 23.12
N PHE A 134 -5.34 -12.44 24.32
CA PHE A 134 -5.82 -13.79 24.57
C PHE A 134 -6.81 -13.78 25.73
N ASP A 135 -7.86 -14.59 25.63
CA ASP A 135 -8.82 -14.76 26.71
C ASP A 135 -8.27 -15.62 27.86
N GLU A 136 -9.10 -15.86 28.89
CA GLU A 136 -8.74 -16.71 30.03
C GLU A 136 -8.47 -18.17 29.64
N ALA A 137 -9.08 -18.63 28.54
CA ALA A 137 -8.88 -19.96 27.98
C ALA A 137 -7.64 -20.03 27.05
N HIS A 138 -6.84 -18.96 26.99
CA HIS A 138 -5.67 -18.83 26.12
C HIS A 138 -6.02 -18.93 24.63
N GLN A 139 -7.23 -18.52 24.25
CA GLN A 139 -7.63 -18.39 22.86
C GLN A 139 -7.39 -16.97 22.37
N GLU A 140 -6.89 -16.86 21.14
CA GLU A 140 -6.64 -15.59 20.48
C GLU A 140 -7.95 -14.81 20.30
N VAL A 141 -7.98 -13.56 20.78
CA VAL A 141 -9.14 -12.68 20.65
C VAL A 141 -9.13 -12.03 19.26
N PRO A 142 -10.25 -12.03 18.53
CA PRO A 142 -10.32 -11.39 17.22
C PRO A 142 -9.95 -9.90 17.25
N ALA A 143 -9.21 -9.42 16.24
CA ALA A 143 -8.80 -8.02 16.17
C ALA A 143 -9.97 -7.03 16.32
N GLU A 144 -11.13 -7.33 15.73
CA GLU A 144 -12.28 -6.41 15.80
C GLU A 144 -12.85 -6.27 17.21
N ASP A 145 -12.80 -7.33 18.04
CA ASP A 145 -13.19 -7.25 19.44
C ASP A 145 -12.19 -6.44 20.25
N ILE A 146 -10.90 -6.61 19.99
CA ILE A 146 -9.84 -5.79 20.59
C ILE A 146 -10.05 -4.31 20.24
N LYS A 147 -10.19 -3.99 18.95
CA LYS A 147 -10.41 -2.62 18.48
C LYS A 147 -11.69 -2.01 19.06
N ARG A 148 -12.77 -2.79 19.15
CA ARG A 148 -14.04 -2.35 19.73
C ARG A 148 -13.86 -2.00 21.20
N LYS A 149 -13.26 -2.88 22.00
CA LYS A 149 -13.06 -2.65 23.43
C LYS A 149 -12.08 -1.50 23.71
N LEU A 150 -11.02 -1.36 22.91
CA LEU A 150 -10.13 -0.20 22.95
C LEU A 150 -10.86 1.13 22.72
N ARG A 151 -11.85 1.16 21.81
CA ARG A 151 -12.68 2.35 21.58
C ARG A 151 -13.68 2.59 22.71
N GLU A 152 -14.32 1.54 23.21
CA GLU A 152 -15.29 1.60 24.31
C GLU A 152 -14.63 2.08 25.62
N GLN A 153 -13.42 1.61 25.92
CA GLN A 153 -12.66 1.91 27.15
C GLN A 153 -11.64 3.05 26.96
N LYS A 154 -11.73 3.81 25.87
CA LYS A 154 -10.69 4.78 25.47
C LYS A 154 -10.33 5.75 26.60
N ALA A 155 -11.33 6.36 27.24
CA ALA A 155 -11.10 7.36 28.28
C ALA A 155 -10.40 6.77 29.50
N ASP A 156 -10.78 5.56 29.93
CA ASP A 156 -10.17 4.89 31.08
C ASP A 156 -8.75 4.42 30.79
N ILE A 157 -8.48 4.01 29.54
CA ILE A 157 -7.13 3.67 29.07
C ILE A 157 -6.25 4.92 29.03
N GLU A 158 -6.73 6.02 28.43
CA GLU A 158 -5.99 7.28 28.39
C GLU A 158 -5.65 7.75 29.81
N LEU A 159 -6.63 7.76 30.73
CA LEU A 159 -6.43 8.10 32.13
C LEU A 159 -5.36 7.23 32.82
N GLY A 160 -5.43 5.90 32.66
CA GLY A 160 -4.46 4.98 33.24
C GLY A 160 -3.06 5.19 32.67
N LEU A 161 -2.95 5.48 31.38
CA LEU A 161 -1.67 5.76 30.74
C LEU A 161 -1.10 7.14 31.10
N GLU A 162 -1.94 8.14 31.39
CA GLU A 162 -1.49 9.44 31.88
C GLU A 162 -0.73 9.33 33.19
N GLU A 163 -1.17 8.45 34.10
CA GLU A 163 -0.44 8.15 35.34
C GLU A 163 0.93 7.51 35.04
N VAL A 164 0.96 6.55 34.11
CA VAL A 164 2.18 5.85 33.71
C VAL A 164 3.22 6.80 33.11
N PHE A 165 2.78 7.71 32.24
CA PHE A 165 3.68 8.61 31.52
C PHE A 165 3.89 9.97 32.20
N SER A 166 3.08 10.29 33.21
CA SER A 166 3.07 11.62 33.86
C SER A 166 2.91 12.75 32.84
N ALA A 167 2.13 12.52 31.79
CA ALA A 167 1.90 13.41 30.66
C ALA A 167 0.53 13.11 30.06
N SER A 168 -0.07 14.06 29.34
CA SER A 168 -1.36 13.82 28.66
C SER A 168 -1.23 12.78 27.56
N VAL A 169 -2.18 11.84 27.52
CA VAL A 169 -2.15 10.71 26.59
C VAL A 169 -3.34 10.77 25.66
N SER A 170 -3.07 10.57 24.37
CA SER A 170 -4.09 10.14 23.43
C SER A 170 -3.76 8.76 22.89
N ALA A 171 -4.75 7.88 22.96
CA ALA A 171 -4.69 6.51 22.49
C ALA A 171 -5.70 6.32 21.36
N ALA A 172 -5.20 6.01 20.16
CA ALA A 172 -6.03 5.77 18.98
C ALA A 172 -5.78 4.37 18.42
N VAL A 173 -6.85 3.71 17.98
CA VAL A 173 -6.72 2.47 17.21
C VAL A 173 -6.28 2.85 15.79
N GLY A 174 -5.12 2.34 15.38
CA GLY A 174 -4.59 2.51 14.04
C GLY A 174 -5.04 1.39 13.10
N GLU A 175 -5.11 1.72 11.81
CA GLU A 175 -5.25 0.71 10.76
C GLU A 175 -3.85 0.27 10.33
N ALA A 176 -3.60 -1.05 10.28
CA ALA A 176 -2.41 -1.56 9.62
C ALA A 176 -2.36 -0.97 8.20
N PRO A 177 -1.19 -0.58 7.68
CA PRO A 177 -1.10 -0.14 6.30
C PRO A 177 -1.74 -1.22 5.44
N ALA A 178 -2.80 -0.86 4.72
CA ALA A 178 -3.42 -1.76 3.77
C ALA A 178 -2.29 -2.32 2.92
N ALA A 179 -2.16 -3.65 2.88
CA ALA A 179 -1.24 -4.29 1.95
C ALA A 179 -1.45 -3.58 0.60
N PRO A 180 -0.38 -3.18 -0.11
CA PRO A 180 -0.52 -2.46 -1.37
C PRO A 180 -1.52 -3.24 -2.21
N ALA A 181 -2.62 -2.59 -2.57
CA ALA A 181 -3.76 -3.24 -3.21
C ALA A 181 -3.22 -4.22 -4.24
N SER A 182 -3.48 -5.52 -4.03
CA SER A 182 -2.97 -6.55 -4.93
C SER A 182 -3.23 -6.08 -6.35
N PRO A 183 -2.21 -6.05 -7.23
CA PRO A 183 -2.43 -5.66 -8.62
C PRO A 183 -3.62 -6.48 -9.11
N ALA A 184 -4.61 -5.79 -9.70
CA ALA A 184 -5.88 -6.39 -10.10
C ALA A 184 -5.61 -7.76 -10.74
N SER A 185 -6.40 -8.78 -10.36
CA SER A 185 -6.20 -10.13 -10.86
C SER A 185 -6.06 -10.12 -12.39
N PRO A 186 -5.21 -10.99 -12.98
CA PRO A 186 -4.99 -10.99 -14.42
C PRO A 186 -6.30 -11.13 -15.22
N GLU A 187 -7.33 -11.73 -14.62
CA GLU A 187 -8.69 -11.81 -15.17
C GLU A 187 -9.39 -10.44 -15.29
N LEU A 188 -9.28 -9.60 -14.26
CA LEU A 188 -9.84 -8.23 -14.28
C LEU A 188 -9.09 -7.35 -15.28
N VAL A 189 -7.76 -7.47 -15.35
CA VAL A 189 -6.94 -6.72 -16.32
C VAL A 189 -7.29 -7.13 -17.75
N ALA A 190 -7.42 -8.43 -18.02
CA ALA A 190 -7.81 -8.95 -19.33
C ALA A 190 -9.21 -8.45 -19.75
N ALA A 191 -10.18 -8.45 -18.84
CA ALA A 191 -11.53 -7.95 -19.11
C ALA A 191 -11.54 -6.45 -19.45
N ILE A 192 -10.78 -5.63 -18.72
CA ILE A 192 -10.65 -4.19 -18.99
C ILE A 192 -9.99 -3.95 -20.34
N VAL A 193 -8.88 -4.63 -20.64
CA VAL A 193 -8.16 -4.47 -21.91
C VAL A 193 -9.05 -4.88 -23.10
N LEU A 194 -9.77 -5.99 -22.98
CA LEU A 194 -10.72 -6.45 -24.01
C LEU A 194 -11.86 -5.45 -24.22
N GLY A 195 -12.42 -4.90 -23.14
CA GLY A 195 -13.46 -3.87 -23.21
C GLY A 195 -12.99 -2.60 -23.92
N VAL A 196 -11.78 -2.13 -23.61
CA VAL A 196 -11.18 -0.95 -24.26
C VAL A 196 -10.90 -1.21 -25.74
N LEU A 197 -10.38 -2.39 -26.09
CA LEU A 197 -10.17 -2.79 -27.50
C LEU A 197 -11.48 -2.84 -28.29
N LEU A 198 -12.54 -3.41 -27.71
CA LEU A 198 -13.87 -3.44 -28.35
C LEU A 198 -14.44 -2.03 -28.54
N ALA A 199 -14.33 -1.16 -27.53
CA ALA A 199 -14.77 0.23 -27.67
C ALA A 199 -14.00 0.98 -28.77
N ALA A 200 -12.67 0.84 -28.80
CA ALA A 200 -11.83 1.50 -29.80
C ALA A 200 -12.15 1.04 -31.23
N THR A 201 -12.36 -0.27 -31.43
CA THR A 201 -12.73 -0.83 -32.74
C THR A 201 -14.11 -0.37 -33.20
N LEU A 202 -15.10 -0.30 -32.30
CA LEU A 202 -16.43 0.23 -32.59
C LEU A 202 -16.38 1.71 -32.98
N ILE A 203 -15.59 2.52 -32.27
CA ILE A 203 -15.41 3.95 -32.58
C ILE A 203 -14.76 4.12 -33.95
N ALA A 204 -13.69 3.36 -34.25
CA ALA A 204 -13.03 3.40 -35.55
C ALA A 204 -13.97 2.99 -36.68
N PHE A 205 -14.78 1.95 -36.47
CA PHE A 205 -15.78 1.51 -37.43
C PHE A 205 -16.87 2.57 -37.67
N LEU A 206 -17.40 3.17 -36.62
CA LEU A 206 -18.36 4.29 -36.72
C LEU A 206 -17.78 5.47 -37.50
N ALA A 207 -16.53 5.85 -37.19
CA ALA A 207 -15.83 6.91 -37.92
C ALA A 207 -15.66 6.54 -39.41
N TYR A 208 -15.28 5.31 -39.73
CA TYR A 208 -15.17 4.81 -41.09
C TYR A 208 -16.51 4.88 -41.83
N VAL A 209 -17.60 4.41 -41.22
CA VAL A 209 -18.95 4.45 -41.81
C VAL A 209 -19.38 5.90 -42.07
N LEU A 210 -19.15 6.82 -41.12
CA LEU A 210 -19.47 8.24 -41.27
C LEU A 210 -18.66 8.88 -42.40
N LEU A 211 -17.36 8.61 -42.49
CA LEU A 211 -16.49 9.08 -43.56
C LEU A 211 -16.91 8.50 -44.91
N HIS A 212 -17.25 7.21 -44.97
CA HIS A 212 -17.72 6.56 -46.18
C HIS A 212 -19.06 7.14 -46.65
N ARG A 213 -20.02 7.37 -45.74
CA ARG A 213 -21.29 8.06 -46.06
C ARG A 213 -21.07 9.49 -46.53
N LYS A 214 -20.14 10.24 -45.92
CA LYS A 214 -19.77 11.60 -46.38
C LYS A 214 -19.12 11.58 -47.76
N ARG A 215 -18.20 10.65 -48.03
CA ARG A 215 -17.59 10.47 -49.37
C ARG A 215 -18.64 10.14 -50.41
N LYS A 216 -19.52 9.17 -50.16
CA LYS A 216 -20.61 8.80 -51.09
C LYS A 216 -21.57 9.98 -51.36
N ARG A 217 -21.89 10.79 -50.35
CA ARG A 217 -22.67 12.04 -50.53
C ARG A 217 -21.94 13.07 -51.40
N LYS A 218 -20.62 13.21 -51.28
CA LYS A 218 -19.83 14.10 -52.16
C LYS A 218 -19.81 13.62 -53.61
N TYR A 219 -19.56 12.33 -53.86
CA TYR A 219 -19.60 11.76 -55.21
C TYR A 219 -21.00 11.87 -55.85
N GLY A 220 -22.06 11.61 -55.08
CA GLY A 220 -23.44 11.79 -55.56
C GLY A 220 -23.79 13.25 -55.87
N LYS A 221 -23.24 14.22 -55.12
CA LYS A 221 -23.40 15.66 -55.43
C LYS A 221 -22.65 16.06 -56.69
N GLN A 222 -21.43 15.55 -56.89
CA GLN A 222 -20.65 15.82 -58.10
C GLN A 222 -21.29 15.21 -59.35
N ASP A 223 -21.84 14.01 -59.26
CA ASP A 223 -22.57 13.37 -60.36
C ASP A 223 -23.85 14.14 -60.73
N LEU A 224 -24.56 14.68 -59.72
CA LEU A 224 -25.73 15.53 -59.94
C LEU A 224 -25.36 16.86 -60.61
N ILE A 225 -24.28 17.51 -60.17
CA ILE A 225 -23.78 18.77 -60.76
C ILE A 225 -23.34 18.52 -62.22
N LYS A 226 -22.64 17.42 -62.48
CA LYS A 226 -22.22 17.04 -63.84
C LYS A 226 -23.42 16.74 -64.74
N LYS A 227 -24.49 16.13 -64.22
CA LYS A 227 -25.76 15.94 -64.94
C LYS A 227 -26.49 17.25 -65.24
N VAL A 228 -26.46 18.22 -64.33
CA VAL A 228 -27.05 19.55 -64.53
C VAL A 228 -26.25 20.35 -65.58
N GLU A 229 -24.92 20.31 -65.53
CA GLU A 229 -24.05 20.90 -66.57
C GLU A 229 -24.28 20.27 -67.96
N ILE A 230 -24.48 18.95 -68.03
CA ILE A 230 -24.80 18.26 -69.30
C ILE A 230 -26.21 18.62 -69.79
N MET A 231 -27.16 18.92 -68.89
CA MET A 231 -28.51 19.38 -69.26
C MET A 231 -28.56 20.85 -69.70
N GLU A 232 -27.71 21.72 -69.14
CA GLU A 232 -27.58 23.12 -69.56
C GLU A 232 -26.75 23.30 -70.84
N GLY A 233 -25.91 22.32 -71.21
CA GLY A 233 -25.04 22.36 -72.40
C GLY A 233 -25.67 21.87 -73.71
N ILE A 234 -26.98 21.63 -73.78
CA ILE A 234 -27.66 21.26 -75.04
C ILE A 234 -28.42 22.49 -75.57
N ASP A 235 -27.69 23.39 -76.21
CA ASP A 235 -28.27 24.39 -77.10
C ASP A 235 -28.67 23.72 -78.42
N ASN A 236 -29.92 23.99 -78.81
CA ASN A 236 -30.69 23.34 -79.85
C ASN A 236 -30.23 23.81 -81.26
N PRO A 237 -29.66 22.97 -82.14
CA PRO A 237 -29.22 23.41 -83.47
C PRO A 237 -30.34 23.19 -84.50
N TRP A 238 -31.49 23.84 -84.33
CA TRP A 238 -32.45 24.00 -85.43
C TRP A 238 -33.44 25.14 -85.18
N ALA A 239 -33.00 26.38 -85.40
CA ALA A 239 -33.88 27.47 -85.77
C ALA A 239 -33.31 28.11 -87.04
N THR A 240 -33.94 27.78 -88.15
CA THR A 240 -33.64 28.20 -89.53
C THR A 240 -33.63 29.71 -89.71
N ASP A 241 -32.61 30.18 -90.42
CA ASP A 241 -32.54 31.50 -91.03
C ASP A 241 -33.73 31.78 -91.96
N LYS A 242 -34.27 33.01 -91.86
CA LYS A 242 -34.89 33.70 -92.98
C LYS A 242 -34.13 35.00 -93.23
N ASP A 243 -33.58 35.07 -94.42
CA ASP A 243 -33.37 36.26 -95.23
C ASP A 243 -32.47 37.38 -94.67
N GLY A 244 -31.30 37.53 -95.29
CA GLY A 244 -30.81 38.86 -95.64
C GLY A 244 -29.35 39.18 -95.33
N SER A 245 -28.55 39.17 -96.41
CA SER A 245 -27.34 39.97 -96.60
C SER A 245 -26.01 39.41 -96.08
N LEU A 246 -25.20 38.94 -97.03
CA LEU A 246 -23.75 38.77 -96.94
C LEU A 246 -23.04 40.12 -97.07
N GLN A 247 -22.09 40.38 -96.18
CA GLN A 247 -20.77 41.04 -96.35
C GLN A 247 -20.29 41.39 -94.93
N SER A 248 -19.04 41.25 -94.50
CA SER A 248 -17.77 41.04 -95.18
C SER A 248 -16.82 40.31 -94.23
N LEU A 249 -15.84 39.68 -94.86
CA LEU A 249 -14.72 38.93 -94.34
C LEU A 249 -13.65 39.88 -93.77
N GLU A 250 -13.28 39.77 -92.50
CA GLU A 250 -11.95 40.21 -92.05
C GLU A 250 -11.41 39.37 -90.86
N LYS A 251 -10.54 38.45 -91.25
CA LYS A 251 -9.25 37.99 -90.68
C LYS A 251 -9.02 37.89 -89.15
N PRO A 252 -8.41 36.79 -88.68
CA PRO A 252 -8.13 36.54 -87.27
C PRO A 252 -6.78 37.13 -86.84
N GLU A 253 -6.69 37.55 -85.58
CA GLU A 253 -5.42 37.56 -84.86
C GLU A 253 -5.40 36.51 -83.75
N HIS A 254 -4.28 35.80 -83.79
CA HIS A 254 -3.82 34.69 -82.99
C HIS A 254 -3.30 35.17 -81.62
N MET A 255 -3.40 34.26 -80.63
CA MET A 255 -2.40 33.99 -79.57
C MET A 255 -2.10 35.14 -78.58
N ASN A 256 -1.82 34.94 -77.29
CA ASN A 256 -1.39 33.78 -76.51
C ASN A 256 -1.50 34.17 -75.02
N ASN A 257 -1.54 33.13 -74.19
CA ASN A 257 -1.16 33.08 -72.76
C ASN A 257 -2.05 33.80 -71.73
#